data_AF-A0A286QVU5-F1
#
_entry.id   AF-A0A286QVU5-F1
#
_cell.length_a   1.000
_cell.length_b   1.000
_cell.length_c   1.000
_cell.angle_alpha   90.00
_cell.angle_beta   90.00
_cell.angle_gamma   90.00
#
_symmetry.space_group_name_H-M   'P 1'
#
loop_
_entity.id
_entity.type
_entity.pdbx_description
1 polymer ?
#
loop_
_entity_poly.entity_id
_entity_poly.type
_entity_poly.pdbx_seq_one_letter_code
_entity_poly.pdbx_strand_id
1 'polypeptide(L)'
;GMITALTNRLGDVGLLISIAMFFSYGTWSFTVYGEGSHKLPATLITIIIMAACTKSAQMPFSAWLPAAMAAPTPVSALVHSSTLVTAGVYLLIRMNMFLVNFAMLEVLMFLGTFTMLMAGGAAMLEMDMKKIIALSTLSQLGVMMMTLGAGNPILAYLHLLSHAFFKAMLFMCAGVIIHNMKDYQDIRKMGLGWYSLPVIMSTMSVANMSLCGLPFLSGFYSKDMVLEMMMMSGPSLMILSVMVLATFLTVMYSCRLSFLVGLSMVKSEMFYQMVEGDKMMLAGMFMLLPFSIAGGMYLTWSLIASASVVFLPFWLKLSISLTILFAIFVMSKMFESFSSGQPTPLKLFTSTMWYMPLTFSISLSDHLTNYSKGFFKSVEITWAESILFKQALSLFYLSGPSMYLDRVSHLYIIQV
;
A
#
# COMPACT_ATOMS: atom_id res chain seq x y z
N GLY A 1 10.25 -10.55 0.78
CA GLY A 1 9.51 -11.76 1.21
C GLY A 1 9.24 -11.78 2.70
N MET A 2 10.27 -11.92 3.55
CA MET A 2 10.07 -12.05 5.00
C MET A 2 9.37 -10.84 5.64
N ILE A 3 9.76 -9.61 5.27
CA ILE A 3 9.13 -8.38 5.76
C ILE A 3 7.62 -8.39 5.50
N THR A 4 7.19 -8.72 4.28
CA THR A 4 5.77 -8.74 3.89
C THR A 4 4.98 -9.81 4.64
N ALA A 5 5.59 -10.96 4.93
CA ALA A 5 4.94 -12.02 5.69
C ALA A 5 4.74 -11.60 7.15
N LEU A 6 5.78 -11.08 7.79
CA LEU A 6 5.74 -10.67 9.20
C LEU A 6 4.78 -9.50 9.45
N THR A 7 4.80 -8.47 8.60
CA THR A 7 3.89 -7.33 8.75
C THR A 7 2.44 -7.73 8.57
N ASN A 8 2.15 -8.62 7.61
CA ASN A 8 0.79 -9.11 7.38
C ASN A 8 0.28 -10.04 8.50
N ARG A 9 1.17 -10.81 9.15
CA ARG A 9 0.81 -11.65 10.29
C ARG A 9 0.36 -10.84 11.50
N LEU A 10 0.90 -9.64 11.69
CA LEU A 10 0.43 -8.73 12.74
C LEU A 10 -1.06 -8.37 12.54
N GLY A 11 -1.47 -8.13 11.29
CA GLY A 11 -2.87 -7.94 10.93
C GLY A 11 -3.73 -9.18 11.15
N ASP A 12 -3.22 -10.36 10.78
CA ASP A 12 -3.93 -11.64 10.98
C ASP A 12 -4.22 -11.89 12.47
N VAL A 13 -3.27 -11.56 13.37
CA VAL A 13 -3.47 -11.64 14.83
C VAL A 13 -4.60 -10.70 15.26
N GLY A 14 -4.63 -9.47 14.75
CA GLY A 14 -5.75 -8.54 14.99
C GLY A 14 -7.10 -9.10 14.55
N LEU A 15 -7.17 -9.73 13.37
CA LEU A 15 -8.38 -10.38 12.90
C LEU A 15 -8.80 -11.55 13.80
N LEU A 16 -7.86 -12.41 14.23
CA LEU A 16 -8.17 -13.51 15.15
C LEU A 16 -8.71 -13.01 16.49
N ILE A 17 -8.13 -11.93 17.04
CA ILE A 17 -8.64 -11.30 18.27
C ILE A 17 -10.06 -10.76 18.03
N SER A 18 -10.32 -10.13 16.88
CA SER A 18 -11.66 -9.63 16.55
C SER A 18 -12.69 -10.76 16.46
N ILE A 19 -12.34 -11.90 15.86
CA ILE A 19 -13.22 -13.08 15.78
C ILE A 19 -13.51 -13.65 17.17
N ALA A 20 -12.50 -13.74 18.03
CA ALA A 20 -12.66 -14.17 19.42
C ALA A 20 -13.59 -13.22 20.21
N MET A 21 -13.48 -11.91 19.98
CA MET A 21 -14.38 -10.93 20.61
C MET A 21 -15.81 -11.01 20.07
N PHE A 22 -15.99 -11.24 18.76
CA PHE A 22 -17.32 -11.47 18.19
C PHE A 22 -18.01 -12.71 18.74
N PHE A 23 -17.25 -13.73 19.17
CA PHE A 23 -17.82 -14.91 19.83
C PHE A 23 -18.62 -14.54 21.10
N SER A 24 -18.20 -13.50 21.84
CA SER A 24 -18.95 -13.01 23.02
C SER A 24 -20.33 -12.45 22.68
N TYR A 25 -20.54 -12.00 21.44
CA TYR A 25 -21.82 -11.49 20.95
C TYR A 25 -22.70 -12.58 20.31
N GLY A 26 -22.23 -13.83 20.28
CA GLY A 26 -23.02 -15.01 19.91
C GLY A 26 -23.21 -15.24 18.40
N THR A 27 -22.96 -14.26 17.54
CA THR A 27 -23.10 -14.41 16.08
C THR A 27 -21.99 -13.71 15.30
N TRP A 28 -21.64 -14.27 14.13
CA TRP A 28 -20.69 -13.68 13.16
C TRP A 28 -21.39 -13.12 11.91
N SER A 29 -22.71 -13.24 11.81
CA SER A 29 -23.46 -12.82 10.64
C SER A 29 -23.59 -11.30 10.59
N PHE A 30 -23.14 -10.69 9.49
CA PHE A 30 -23.29 -9.24 9.26
C PHE A 30 -24.73 -8.75 9.30
N THR A 31 -25.69 -9.62 8.97
CA THR A 31 -27.12 -9.28 8.92
C THR A 31 -27.66 -8.91 10.29
N VAL A 32 -27.23 -9.59 11.35
CA VAL A 32 -27.72 -9.36 12.72
C VAL A 32 -27.30 -7.99 13.25
N TYR A 33 -26.11 -7.54 12.86
CA TYR A 33 -25.59 -6.26 13.33
C TYR A 33 -25.83 -5.09 12.38
N GLY A 34 -26.34 -5.35 11.17
CA GLY A 34 -26.57 -4.33 10.14
C GLY A 34 -27.60 -3.26 10.54
N GLU A 35 -28.48 -3.56 11.48
CA GLU A 35 -29.55 -2.65 11.93
C GLU A 35 -29.08 -1.63 12.99
N GLY A 36 -27.79 -1.60 13.34
CA GLY A 36 -27.24 -0.59 14.28
C GLY A 36 -27.74 -0.72 15.72
N SER A 37 -28.46 -1.79 16.05
CA SER A 37 -29.04 -2.04 17.37
C SER A 37 -27.98 -2.36 18.44
N HIS A 38 -26.83 -2.91 18.04
CA HIS A 38 -25.74 -3.26 18.95
C HIS A 38 -24.54 -2.34 18.76
N LYS A 39 -24.27 -1.51 19.77
CA LYS A 39 -23.01 -0.76 19.85
C LYS A 39 -21.88 -1.75 20.15
N LEU A 40 -21.06 -2.01 19.13
CA LEU A 40 -19.82 -2.75 19.32
C LEU A 40 -18.85 -1.95 20.21
N PRO A 41 -17.98 -2.63 20.96
CA PRO A 41 -17.03 -1.96 21.83
C PRO A 41 -16.00 -1.26 20.95
N ALA A 42 -15.63 -0.04 21.32
CA ALA A 42 -14.66 0.74 20.56
C ALA A 42 -13.34 -0.03 20.34
N THR A 43 -12.93 -0.85 21.31
CA THR A 43 -11.75 -1.71 21.25
C THR A 43 -11.77 -2.72 20.11
N LEU A 44 -12.93 -3.31 19.80
CA LEU A 44 -13.05 -4.24 18.68
C LEU A 44 -12.86 -3.49 17.35
N ILE A 45 -13.43 -2.29 17.25
CA ILE A 45 -13.33 -1.46 16.05
C ILE A 45 -11.88 -1.00 15.83
N THR A 46 -11.16 -0.61 16.89
CA THR A 46 -9.75 -0.24 16.76
C THR A 46 -8.88 -1.40 16.28
N ILE A 47 -9.12 -2.62 16.78
CA ILE A 47 -8.38 -3.81 16.37
C ILE A 47 -8.65 -4.12 14.89
N ILE A 48 -9.89 -4.02 14.44
CA ILE A 48 -10.26 -4.23 13.04
C ILE A 48 -9.62 -3.17 12.13
N ILE A 49 -9.67 -1.90 12.52
CA ILE A 49 -9.02 -0.80 11.77
C ILE A 49 -7.52 -1.03 11.69
N MET A 50 -6.87 -1.44 12.78
CA MET A 50 -5.44 -1.74 12.79
C MET A 50 -5.11 -2.90 11.85
N ALA A 51 -5.87 -3.99 11.90
CA ALA A 51 -5.71 -5.12 11.00
C ALA A 51 -5.89 -4.71 9.53
N ALA A 52 -6.91 -3.90 9.22
CA ALA A 52 -7.11 -3.36 7.88
C ALA A 52 -5.94 -2.47 7.42
N CYS A 53 -5.41 -1.61 8.30
CA CYS A 53 -4.27 -0.73 8.02
C CYS A 53 -3.00 -1.52 7.68
N THR A 54 -2.74 -2.65 8.36
CA THR A 54 -1.57 -3.49 8.04
C THR A 54 -1.63 -4.09 6.65
N LYS A 55 -2.79 -4.63 6.23
CA LYS A 55 -2.99 -5.26 4.91
C LYS A 55 -3.04 -4.23 3.79
N SER A 56 -3.57 -3.04 4.06
CA SER A 56 -3.65 -1.93 3.09
C SER A 56 -2.40 -1.04 3.05
N ALA A 57 -1.31 -1.46 3.72
CA ALA A 57 -0.02 -0.76 3.77
C ALA A 57 -0.12 0.71 4.24
N GLN A 58 -1.07 1.03 5.12
CA GLN A 58 -1.18 2.39 5.66
C GLN A 58 -0.05 2.67 6.65
N MET A 59 0.24 3.94 6.89
CA MET A 59 1.19 4.37 7.92
C MET A 59 0.72 3.81 9.28
N PRO A 60 1.60 3.14 10.05
CA PRO A 60 3.06 3.04 9.88
C PRO A 60 3.58 1.85 9.06
N PHE A 61 2.71 0.91 8.67
CA PHE A 61 3.05 -0.35 8.04
C PHE A 61 3.25 -0.27 6.51
N SER A 62 3.66 0.87 5.96
CA SER A 62 3.77 1.07 4.50
C SER A 62 5.01 0.42 3.87
N ALA A 63 6.07 0.20 4.65
CA ALA A 63 7.39 -0.20 4.17
C ALA A 63 7.43 -1.52 3.38
N TRP A 64 6.47 -2.43 3.61
CA TRP A 64 6.50 -3.76 3.01
C TRP A 64 6.08 -3.77 1.53
N LEU A 65 5.21 -2.85 1.10
CA LEU A 65 4.67 -2.84 -0.26
C LEU A 65 5.75 -2.53 -1.32
N PRO A 66 6.61 -1.49 -1.17
CA PRO A 66 7.71 -1.23 -2.09
C PRO A 66 8.74 -2.37 -2.10
N ALA A 67 8.99 -2.98 -0.94
CA ALA A 67 9.89 -4.13 -0.81
C ALA A 67 9.33 -5.39 -1.50
N ALA A 68 8.01 -5.50 -1.68
CA ALA A 68 7.36 -6.60 -2.38
C ALA A 68 7.63 -6.58 -3.90
N MET A 69 8.08 -5.44 -4.46
CA MET A 69 8.32 -5.27 -5.89
C MET A 69 9.54 -6.02 -6.44
N ALA A 70 10.25 -6.76 -5.60
CA ALA A 70 11.19 -7.79 -6.03
C ALA A 70 10.50 -8.96 -6.77
N ALA A 71 9.20 -9.16 -6.55
CA ALA A 71 8.41 -10.17 -7.23
C ALA A 71 8.33 -9.94 -8.76
N PRO A 72 8.06 -11.00 -9.56
CA PRO A 72 7.87 -10.88 -11.00
C PRO A 72 6.67 -10.00 -11.34
N THR A 73 6.73 -9.35 -12.51
CA THR A 73 5.77 -8.32 -12.93
C THR A 73 4.31 -8.78 -12.97
N PRO A 74 3.96 -10.01 -13.40
CA PRO A 74 2.55 -10.47 -13.38
C PRO A 74 2.01 -10.62 -11.95
N VAL A 75 2.85 -11.07 -11.01
CA VAL A 75 2.48 -11.19 -9.59
C VAL A 75 2.27 -9.80 -8.99
N SER A 76 3.12 -8.82 -9.32
CA SER A 76 2.89 -7.44 -8.88
C SER A 76 1.62 -6.83 -9.47
N ALA A 77 1.29 -7.15 -10.73
CA ALA A 77 0.08 -6.70 -11.39
C ALA A 77 -1.18 -7.23 -10.68
N LEU A 78 -1.22 -8.52 -10.35
CA LEU A 78 -2.40 -9.12 -9.71
C LEU A 78 -2.39 -8.86 -8.20
N VAL A 79 -1.41 -9.41 -7.50
CA VAL A 79 -1.41 -9.54 -6.04
C VAL A 79 -1.25 -8.19 -5.36
N HIS A 80 -0.24 -7.41 -5.77
CA HIS A 80 0.13 -6.19 -5.06
C HIS A 80 -0.59 -4.93 -5.55
N SER A 81 -1.33 -5.01 -6.66
CA SER A 81 -2.10 -3.88 -7.18
C SER A 81 -3.61 -4.01 -6.92
N SER A 82 -4.17 -5.22 -7.05
CA SER A 82 -5.63 -5.39 -7.17
C SER A 82 -6.27 -6.26 -6.08
N THR A 83 -5.55 -7.21 -5.47
CA THR A 83 -6.18 -8.19 -4.54
C THR A 83 -5.69 -8.13 -3.10
N LEU A 84 -4.38 -8.23 -2.84
CA LEU A 84 -3.87 -8.38 -1.47
C LEU A 84 -4.01 -7.07 -0.69
N VAL A 85 -3.64 -5.95 -1.30
CA VAL A 85 -3.58 -4.65 -0.62
C VAL A 85 -4.97 -4.03 -0.48
N THR A 86 -5.88 -4.33 -1.40
CA THR A 86 -7.27 -3.88 -1.39
C THR A 86 -8.13 -4.69 -0.41
N ALA A 87 -7.70 -5.89 0.01
CA ALA A 87 -8.45 -6.72 0.96
C ALA A 87 -8.70 -6.01 2.32
N GLY A 88 -7.74 -5.22 2.80
CA GLY A 88 -7.92 -4.42 4.02
C GLY A 88 -8.98 -3.34 3.87
N VAL A 89 -8.98 -2.64 2.73
CA VAL A 89 -10.00 -1.63 2.38
C VAL A 89 -11.37 -2.31 2.24
N TYR A 90 -11.44 -3.45 1.55
CA TYR A 90 -12.66 -4.21 1.36
C TYR A 90 -13.26 -4.69 2.68
N LEU A 91 -12.43 -5.14 3.63
CA LEU A 91 -12.90 -5.50 4.96
C LEU A 91 -13.62 -4.33 5.64
N LEU A 92 -13.04 -3.13 5.59
CA LEU A 92 -13.67 -1.93 6.17
C LEU A 92 -14.93 -1.50 5.41
N ILE A 93 -14.98 -1.66 4.08
CA ILE A 93 -16.19 -1.44 3.28
C ILE A 93 -17.31 -2.36 3.78
N ARG A 94 -17.02 -3.64 4.01
CA ARG A 94 -18.00 -4.62 4.51
C ARG A 94 -18.44 -4.35 5.95
N MET A 95 -17.53 -3.79 6.75
CA MET A 95 -17.77 -3.41 8.14
C MET A 95 -18.29 -1.97 8.27
N ASN A 96 -18.73 -1.33 7.18
CA ASN A 96 -19.12 0.08 7.17
C ASN A 96 -20.16 0.43 8.25
N MET A 97 -21.20 -0.39 8.43
CA MET A 97 -22.30 -0.16 9.37
C MET A 97 -21.79 -0.02 10.81
N PHE A 98 -20.67 -0.67 11.14
CA PHE A 98 -20.04 -0.57 12.46
C PHE A 98 -19.21 0.71 12.64
N LEU A 99 -18.73 1.30 11.53
CA LEU A 99 -17.77 2.40 11.56
C LEU A 99 -18.45 3.76 11.64
N VAL A 100 -19.67 3.92 11.12
CA VAL A 100 -20.35 5.22 10.87
C VAL A 100 -20.42 6.15 12.09
N ASN A 101 -20.42 5.63 13.31
CA ASN A 101 -20.69 6.42 14.52
C ASN A 101 -19.45 6.69 15.40
N PHE A 102 -18.24 6.32 14.97
CA PHE A 102 -17.06 6.39 15.82
C PHE A 102 -16.09 7.49 15.40
N ALA A 103 -15.53 8.18 16.40
CA ALA A 103 -14.41 9.12 16.24
C ALA A 103 -13.18 8.51 15.52
N MET A 104 -13.10 7.17 15.48
CA MET A 104 -12.05 6.47 14.75
C MET A 104 -12.10 6.66 13.23
N LEU A 105 -13.23 7.09 12.67
CA LEU A 105 -13.31 7.47 11.25
C LEU A 105 -12.44 8.70 10.93
N GLU A 106 -12.36 9.68 11.84
CA GLU A 106 -11.49 10.85 11.65
C GLU A 106 -10.01 10.45 11.68
N VAL A 107 -9.64 9.51 12.56
CA VAL A 107 -8.29 8.94 12.61
C VAL A 107 -7.97 8.20 11.31
N LEU A 108 -8.93 7.45 10.77
CA LEU A 108 -8.78 6.76 9.49
C LEU A 108 -8.57 7.74 8.33
N MET A 109 -9.37 8.82 8.31
CA MET A 109 -9.25 9.89 7.32
C MET A 109 -7.87 10.55 7.41
N PHE A 110 -7.41 10.87 8.62
CA PHE A 110 -6.08 11.42 8.85
C PHE A 110 -4.98 10.45 8.35
N LEU A 111 -5.01 9.18 8.75
CA LEU A 111 -4.04 8.19 8.31
C LEU A 111 -4.01 8.05 6.78
N GLY A 112 -5.18 8.01 6.13
CA GLY A 112 -5.30 7.93 4.67
C GLY A 112 -4.74 9.15 3.92
N THR A 113 -4.93 10.35 4.46
CA THR A 113 -4.38 11.57 3.82
C THR A 113 -2.86 11.67 3.96
N PHE A 114 -2.31 11.30 5.12
CA PHE A 114 -0.87 11.29 5.33
C PHE A 114 -0.16 10.18 4.53
N THR A 115 -0.78 9.01 4.36
CA THR A 115 -0.23 7.96 3.49
C THR A 115 -0.21 8.38 2.04
N MET A 116 -1.25 9.09 1.57
CA MET A 116 -1.31 9.65 0.23
C MET A 116 -0.14 10.63 -0.01
N LEU A 117 0.10 11.54 0.93
CA LEU A 117 1.19 12.52 0.85
C LEU A 117 2.57 11.85 0.86
N MET A 118 2.82 10.96 1.84
CA MET A 118 4.09 10.27 1.99
C MET A 118 4.42 9.43 0.75
N ALA A 119 3.45 8.68 0.24
CA ALA A 119 3.62 7.86 -0.96
C ALA A 119 3.87 8.71 -2.21
N GLY A 120 3.15 9.82 -2.37
CA GLY A 120 3.34 10.74 -3.49
C GLY A 120 4.72 11.40 -3.48
N GLY A 121 5.20 11.82 -2.31
CA GLY A 121 6.54 12.41 -2.14
C GLY A 121 7.66 11.40 -2.43
N ALA A 122 7.52 10.16 -1.96
CA ALA A 122 8.48 9.10 -2.25
C ALA A 122 8.50 8.72 -3.74
N ALA A 123 7.32 8.62 -4.38
CA ALA A 123 7.19 8.26 -5.80
C ALA A 123 7.90 9.27 -6.72
N MET A 124 7.92 10.54 -6.32
CA MET A 124 8.58 11.62 -7.05
C MET A 124 10.10 11.51 -7.08
N LEU A 125 10.72 10.71 -6.21
CA LEU A 125 12.18 10.57 -6.13
C LEU A 125 12.67 9.18 -6.51
N GLU A 126 11.82 8.17 -6.39
CA GLU A 126 12.15 6.80 -6.77
C GLU A 126 12.53 6.66 -8.24
N MET A 127 13.49 5.78 -8.52
CA MET A 127 14.03 5.56 -9.87
C MET A 127 13.60 4.21 -10.47
N ASP A 128 13.17 3.26 -9.65
CA ASP A 128 12.71 1.96 -10.14
C ASP A 128 11.26 2.06 -10.65
N MET A 129 11.03 1.71 -11.91
CA MET A 129 9.69 1.70 -12.55
C MET A 129 8.61 1.05 -11.67
N LYS A 130 8.86 -0.19 -11.22
CA LYS A 130 7.90 -0.96 -10.40
C LYS A 130 7.61 -0.28 -9.06
N LYS A 131 8.63 0.32 -8.43
CA LYS A 131 8.44 1.02 -7.14
C LYS A 131 7.63 2.29 -7.31
N ILE A 132 7.78 3.04 -8.40
CA ILE A 132 6.92 4.20 -8.68
C ILE A 132 5.45 3.75 -8.86
N ILE A 133 5.21 2.68 -9.61
CA ILE A 133 3.85 2.17 -9.81
C ILE A 133 3.26 1.63 -8.49
N ALA A 134 4.08 0.99 -7.65
CA ALA A 134 3.68 0.52 -6.33
C ALA A 134 3.42 1.65 -5.32
N LEU A 135 4.25 2.69 -5.30
CA LEU A 135 4.00 3.88 -4.49
C LEU A 135 2.76 4.63 -4.94
N SER A 136 2.49 4.63 -6.24
CA SER A 136 1.24 5.18 -6.74
C SER A 136 0.03 4.30 -6.39
N THR A 137 0.14 2.97 -6.18
CA THR A 137 -0.97 2.18 -5.59
C THR A 137 -1.15 2.53 -4.11
N LEU A 138 -0.06 2.68 -3.36
CA LEU A 138 -0.09 3.13 -1.97
C LEU A 138 -0.82 4.48 -1.82
N SER A 139 -0.55 5.43 -2.71
CA SER A 139 -1.25 6.73 -2.69
C SER A 139 -2.76 6.61 -2.94
N GLN A 140 -3.19 5.74 -3.86
CA GLN A 140 -4.62 5.54 -4.17
C GLN A 140 -5.34 4.75 -3.08
N LEU A 141 -4.65 3.83 -2.41
CA LEU A 141 -5.17 3.19 -1.20
C LEU A 141 -5.37 4.24 -0.09
N GLY A 142 -4.47 5.22 0.03
CA GLY A 142 -4.68 6.39 0.90
C GLY A 142 -5.96 7.15 0.57
N VAL A 143 -6.26 7.35 -0.72
CA VAL A 143 -7.54 7.93 -1.20
C VAL A 143 -8.73 7.06 -0.75
N MET A 144 -8.66 5.74 -0.88
CA MET A 144 -9.72 4.81 -0.46
C MET A 144 -9.93 4.79 1.06
N MET A 145 -8.86 4.90 1.84
CA MET A 145 -8.96 4.95 3.31
C MET A 145 -9.50 6.30 3.78
N MET A 146 -9.14 7.39 3.09
CA MET A 146 -9.69 8.72 3.33
C MET A 146 -11.20 8.75 3.09
N THR A 147 -11.70 8.14 2.00
CA THR A 147 -13.14 8.12 1.69
C THR A 147 -13.96 7.28 2.66
N LEU A 148 -13.39 6.17 3.12
CA LEU A 148 -13.96 5.39 4.21
C LEU A 148 -14.04 6.22 5.49
N GLY A 149 -12.97 6.98 5.80
CA GLY A 149 -12.94 7.92 6.92
C GLY A 149 -14.00 9.02 6.85
N ALA A 150 -14.39 9.46 5.66
CA ALA A 150 -15.50 10.39 5.47
C ALA A 150 -16.89 9.75 5.43
N GLY A 151 -16.99 8.43 5.67
CA GLY A 151 -18.27 7.73 5.75
C GLY A 151 -18.90 7.37 4.40
N ASN A 152 -18.13 7.40 3.30
CA ASN A 152 -18.62 7.09 1.94
C ASN A 152 -18.07 5.75 1.39
N PRO A 153 -18.53 4.59 1.89
CA PRO A 153 -17.99 3.27 1.50
C PRO A 153 -18.30 2.86 0.06
N ILE A 154 -19.42 3.32 -0.50
CA ILE A 154 -19.81 3.01 -1.89
C ILE A 154 -18.82 3.66 -2.87
N LEU A 155 -18.41 4.90 -2.61
CA LEU A 155 -17.39 5.60 -3.41
C LEU A 155 -16.01 4.97 -3.28
N ALA A 156 -15.64 4.53 -2.06
CA ALA A 156 -14.42 3.77 -1.84
C ALA A 156 -14.40 2.47 -2.67
N TYR A 157 -15.51 1.75 -2.70
CA TYR A 157 -15.67 0.53 -3.49
C TYR A 157 -15.60 0.79 -5.00
N LEU A 158 -16.28 1.83 -5.48
CA LEU A 158 -16.22 2.23 -6.89
C LEU A 158 -14.78 2.59 -7.30
N HIS A 159 -14.09 3.37 -6.47
CA HIS A 159 -12.69 3.71 -6.72
C HIS A 159 -11.80 2.46 -6.73
N LEU A 160 -11.99 1.53 -5.79
CA LEU A 160 -11.26 0.25 -5.73
C LEU A 160 -11.38 -0.55 -7.05
N LEU A 161 -12.59 -0.66 -7.61
CA LEU A 161 -12.81 -1.35 -8.88
C LEU A 161 -12.15 -0.61 -10.06
N SER A 162 -12.37 0.70 -10.18
CA SER A 162 -11.75 1.49 -11.26
C SER A 162 -10.21 1.43 -11.19
N HIS A 163 -9.65 1.47 -9.98
CA HIS A 163 -8.23 1.36 -9.70
C HIS A 163 -7.63 0.04 -10.17
N ALA A 164 -8.34 -1.07 -9.97
CA ALA A 164 -7.87 -2.37 -10.43
C ALA A 164 -7.63 -2.40 -11.95
N PHE A 165 -8.51 -1.79 -12.75
CA PHE A 165 -8.38 -1.77 -14.21
C PHE A 165 -7.14 -1.02 -14.68
N PHE A 166 -6.97 0.25 -14.27
CA PHE A 166 -5.85 1.04 -14.78
C PHE A 166 -4.51 0.65 -14.15
N LYS A 167 -4.48 0.17 -12.90
CA LYS A 167 -3.22 -0.29 -12.29
C LYS A 167 -2.70 -1.59 -12.87
N ALA A 168 -3.57 -2.56 -13.11
CA ALA A 168 -3.17 -3.81 -13.77
C ALA A 168 -2.59 -3.52 -15.15
N MET A 169 -3.17 -2.55 -15.88
CA MET A 169 -2.63 -2.09 -17.16
C MET A 169 -1.26 -1.43 -17.03
N LEU A 170 -1.04 -0.53 -16.06
CA LEU A 170 0.28 0.09 -15.82
C LEU A 170 1.35 -0.96 -15.52
N PHE A 171 1.06 -1.95 -14.67
CA PHE A 171 2.02 -3.01 -14.34
C PHE A 171 2.31 -3.94 -15.53
N MET A 172 1.31 -4.25 -16.38
CA MET A 172 1.55 -5.02 -17.60
C MET A 172 2.41 -4.25 -18.61
N CYS A 173 2.11 -2.97 -18.84
CA CYS A 173 2.92 -2.11 -19.73
C CYS A 173 4.37 -2.00 -19.23
N ALA A 174 4.55 -1.76 -17.93
CA ALA A 174 5.88 -1.74 -17.31
C ALA A 174 6.58 -3.10 -17.41
N GLY A 175 5.84 -4.21 -17.30
CA GLY A 175 6.37 -5.55 -17.49
C GLY A 175 6.95 -5.77 -18.88
N VAL A 176 6.26 -5.32 -19.92
CA VAL A 176 6.75 -5.40 -21.31
C VAL A 176 8.05 -4.60 -21.47
N ILE A 177 8.07 -3.38 -20.94
CA ILE A 177 9.23 -2.48 -21.03
C ILE A 177 10.44 -3.08 -20.31
N ILE A 178 10.24 -3.63 -19.09
CA ILE A 178 11.31 -4.27 -18.31
C ILE A 178 11.84 -5.51 -19.03
N HIS A 179 10.95 -6.35 -19.59
CA HIS A 179 11.34 -7.55 -20.33
C HIS A 179 12.18 -7.21 -21.56
N ASN A 180 11.77 -6.21 -22.35
CA ASN A 180 12.53 -5.75 -23.52
C ASN A 180 13.89 -5.15 -23.15
N MET A 181 14.00 -4.59 -21.95
CA MET A 181 15.24 -4.05 -21.39
C MET A 181 16.05 -5.11 -20.61
N LYS A 182 15.87 -6.42 -20.85
CA LYS A 182 16.57 -7.53 -20.14
C LYS A 182 16.56 -7.36 -18.61
N ASP A 183 15.38 -7.13 -18.04
CA ASP A 183 15.13 -6.98 -16.60
C ASP A 183 15.72 -5.74 -15.93
N TYR A 184 16.26 -4.78 -16.69
CA TYR A 184 16.64 -3.47 -16.15
C TYR A 184 15.39 -2.63 -15.81
N GLN A 185 15.28 -2.20 -14.54
CA GLN A 185 14.10 -1.49 -14.01
C GLN A 185 14.31 0.01 -13.79
N ASP A 186 15.55 0.49 -13.86
CA ASP A 186 15.90 1.88 -13.57
C ASP A 186 15.51 2.79 -14.74
N ILE A 187 14.63 3.76 -14.45
CA ILE A 187 14.10 4.72 -15.42
C ILE A 187 15.21 5.57 -16.04
N ARG A 188 16.33 5.78 -15.33
CA ARG A 188 17.45 6.61 -15.84
C ARG A 188 18.10 6.05 -17.10
N LYS A 189 17.98 4.74 -17.34
CA LYS A 189 18.50 4.07 -18.53
C LYS A 189 17.43 3.84 -19.61
N MET A 190 16.19 4.24 -19.34
CA MET A 190 15.08 4.13 -20.29
C MET A 190 14.92 5.45 -21.06
N GLY A 191 14.37 5.39 -22.27
CA GLY A 191 14.10 6.55 -23.11
C GLY A 191 13.58 6.15 -24.48
N LEU A 192 13.13 7.15 -25.26
CA LEU A 192 12.52 7.02 -26.59
C LEU A 192 11.50 5.88 -26.72
N GLY A 193 10.70 5.64 -25.67
CA GLY A 193 9.65 4.63 -25.68
C GLY A 193 8.63 4.85 -26.79
N TRP A 194 8.28 6.10 -27.12
CA TRP A 194 7.28 6.40 -28.15
C TRP A 194 7.70 5.97 -29.56
N TYR A 195 9.01 6.03 -29.84
CA TYR A 195 9.56 5.59 -31.12
C TYR A 195 9.75 4.08 -31.18
N SER A 196 10.10 3.46 -30.05
CA SER A 196 10.45 2.03 -29.99
C SER A 196 9.26 1.10 -29.73
N LEU A 197 8.29 1.53 -28.92
CA LEU A 197 7.15 0.73 -28.44
C LEU A 197 5.84 1.55 -28.48
N PRO A 198 5.38 2.02 -29.66
CA PRO A 198 4.29 2.98 -29.77
C PRO A 198 2.98 2.46 -29.17
N VAL A 199 2.64 1.17 -29.35
CA VAL A 199 1.40 0.61 -28.79
C VAL A 199 1.47 0.61 -27.27
N ILE A 200 2.54 0.09 -26.67
CA ILE A 200 2.70 -0.02 -25.21
C ILE A 200 2.77 1.37 -24.56
N MET A 201 3.41 2.35 -25.21
CA MET A 201 3.46 3.70 -24.68
C MET A 201 2.10 4.41 -24.76
N SER A 202 1.32 4.16 -25.82
CA SER A 202 -0.03 4.69 -25.92
C SER A 202 -0.94 4.13 -24.82
N THR A 203 -0.92 2.81 -24.58
CA THR A 203 -1.71 2.17 -23.51
C THR A 203 -1.27 2.64 -22.12
N MET A 204 0.04 2.74 -21.89
CA MET A 204 0.61 3.30 -20.66
C MET A 204 0.17 4.76 -20.42
N SER A 205 0.09 5.57 -21.47
CA SER A 205 -0.37 6.96 -21.37
C SER A 205 -1.85 7.05 -20.98
N VAL A 206 -2.72 6.23 -21.57
CA VAL A 206 -4.15 6.15 -21.20
C VAL A 206 -4.31 5.77 -19.74
N ALA A 207 -3.56 4.76 -19.28
CA ALA A 207 -3.60 4.34 -17.89
C ALA A 207 -3.08 5.44 -16.93
N ASN A 208 -2.00 6.14 -17.28
CA ASN A 208 -1.50 7.27 -16.49
C ASN A 208 -2.49 8.45 -16.45
N MET A 209 -3.16 8.76 -17.56
CA MET A 209 -4.20 9.78 -17.63
C MET A 209 -5.41 9.42 -16.76
N SER A 210 -5.81 8.14 -16.75
CA SER A 210 -6.87 7.66 -15.87
C SER A 210 -6.48 7.75 -14.40
N LEU A 211 -5.22 7.49 -14.04
CA LEU A 211 -4.70 7.66 -12.67
C LEU A 211 -4.70 9.14 -12.22
N CYS A 212 -4.42 10.07 -13.14
CA CYS A 212 -4.47 11.50 -12.87
C CYS A 212 -5.91 11.97 -12.59
N GLY A 213 -6.91 11.31 -13.19
CA GLY A 213 -8.31 11.73 -13.12
C GLY A 213 -8.69 12.75 -14.19
N LEU A 214 -8.07 12.69 -15.38
CA LEU A 214 -8.49 13.54 -16.50
C LEU A 214 -9.95 13.26 -16.90
N PRO A 215 -10.69 14.29 -17.35
CA PRO A 215 -12.12 14.17 -17.63
C PRO A 215 -12.42 13.05 -18.63
N PHE A 216 -13.56 12.38 -18.43
CA PHE A 216 -14.08 11.27 -19.22
C PHE A 216 -13.36 9.91 -19.13
N LEU A 217 -12.20 9.82 -18.47
CA LEU A 217 -11.55 8.54 -18.20
C LEU A 217 -12.08 7.89 -16.91
N SER A 218 -11.85 6.59 -16.74
CA SER A 218 -12.39 5.83 -15.59
C SER A 218 -12.08 6.44 -14.22
N GLY A 219 -10.90 7.03 -14.04
CA GLY A 219 -10.49 7.63 -12.78
C GLY A 219 -11.17 8.95 -12.46
N PHE A 220 -11.69 9.70 -13.46
CA PHE A 220 -12.46 10.93 -13.20
C PHE A 220 -13.75 10.61 -12.45
N TYR A 221 -14.50 9.63 -12.96
CA TYR A 221 -15.76 9.18 -12.37
C TYR A 221 -15.65 8.71 -10.92
N SER A 222 -14.48 8.24 -10.49
CA SER A 222 -14.26 7.77 -9.13
C SER A 222 -13.50 8.77 -8.27
N LYS A 223 -12.31 9.18 -8.68
CA LYS A 223 -11.39 10.02 -7.90
C LYS A 223 -11.91 11.44 -7.76
N ASP A 224 -12.47 12.05 -8.81
CA ASP A 224 -12.97 13.42 -8.73
C ASP A 224 -14.21 13.49 -7.83
N MET A 225 -15.16 12.56 -8.03
CA MET A 225 -16.34 12.43 -7.16
C MET A 225 -15.96 12.18 -5.70
N VAL A 226 -14.93 11.37 -5.45
CA VAL A 226 -14.37 11.15 -4.12
C VAL A 226 -13.88 12.47 -3.52
N LEU A 227 -13.04 13.22 -4.24
CA LEU A 227 -12.45 14.46 -3.74
C LEU A 227 -13.54 15.52 -3.51
N GLU A 228 -14.51 15.65 -4.41
CA GLU A 228 -15.66 16.55 -4.24
C GLU A 228 -16.49 16.21 -2.99
N MET A 229 -16.78 14.92 -2.75
CA MET A 229 -17.52 14.51 -1.56
C MET A 229 -16.73 14.72 -0.26
N MET A 230 -15.39 14.64 -0.32
CA MET A 230 -14.53 15.05 0.80
C MET A 230 -14.60 16.56 1.03
N MET A 231 -14.62 17.38 -0.01
CA MET A 231 -14.75 18.84 0.13
C MET A 231 -16.10 19.20 0.77
N MET A 232 -17.16 18.48 0.37
CA MET A 232 -18.51 18.63 0.91
C MET A 232 -18.63 18.27 2.39
N SER A 233 -17.89 17.26 2.86
CA SER A 233 -17.94 16.87 4.27
C SER A 233 -17.28 17.87 5.23
N GLY A 234 -16.59 18.88 4.70
CA GLY A 234 -15.99 19.97 5.48
C GLY A 234 -14.85 19.51 6.41
N PRO A 235 -13.80 18.83 5.92
CA PRO A 235 -12.68 18.41 6.72
C PRO A 235 -11.90 19.61 7.26
N SER A 236 -11.07 19.37 8.28
CA SER A 236 -10.17 20.40 8.79
C SER A 236 -9.27 20.96 7.69
N LEU A 237 -8.90 22.24 7.82
CA LEU A 237 -8.06 22.95 6.85
C LEU A 237 -6.75 22.20 6.55
N MET A 238 -6.18 21.55 7.57
CA MET A 238 -4.98 20.73 7.43
C MET A 238 -5.21 19.57 6.46
N ILE A 239 -6.26 18.76 6.67
CA ILE A 239 -6.58 17.60 5.84
C ILE A 239 -6.86 18.04 4.40
N LEU A 240 -7.60 19.15 4.24
CA LEU A 240 -7.86 19.76 2.94
C LEU A 240 -6.56 20.13 2.21
N SER A 241 -5.64 20.84 2.88
CA SER A 241 -4.38 21.27 2.28
C SER A 241 -3.48 20.08 1.87
N VAL A 242 -3.41 19.06 2.73
CA VAL A 242 -2.64 17.83 2.47
C VAL A 242 -3.24 17.05 1.31
N MET A 243 -4.57 16.95 1.22
CA MET A 243 -5.27 16.28 0.13
C MET A 243 -5.02 16.97 -1.21
N VAL A 244 -5.12 18.30 -1.27
CA VAL A 244 -4.82 19.07 -2.49
C VAL A 244 -3.34 18.89 -2.90
N LEU A 245 -2.41 18.98 -1.95
CA LEU A 245 -0.99 18.75 -2.23
C LEU A 245 -0.70 17.31 -2.70
N ALA A 246 -1.36 16.32 -2.10
CA ALA A 246 -1.18 14.93 -2.46
C ALA A 246 -1.74 14.64 -3.86
N THR A 247 -2.90 15.19 -4.23
CA THR A 247 -3.44 15.08 -5.61
C THR A 247 -2.49 15.73 -6.63
N PHE A 248 -1.91 16.90 -6.31
CA PHE A 248 -0.87 17.52 -7.12
C PHE A 248 0.33 16.57 -7.32
N LEU A 249 0.86 15.96 -6.25
CA LEU A 249 1.94 14.98 -6.35
C LEU A 249 1.57 13.76 -7.22
N THR A 250 0.29 13.31 -7.20
CA THR A 250 -0.14 12.19 -8.05
C THR A 250 0.02 12.46 -9.54
N VAL A 251 -0.28 13.67 -9.96
CA VAL A 251 -0.13 14.09 -11.36
C VAL A 251 1.34 14.34 -11.68
N MET A 252 2.10 14.90 -10.74
CA MET A 252 3.51 15.15 -10.96
C MET A 252 4.31 13.86 -11.21
N TYR A 253 4.13 12.81 -10.38
CA TYR A 253 4.92 11.57 -10.56
C TYR A 253 4.47 10.76 -11.79
N SER A 254 3.20 10.85 -12.20
CA SER A 254 2.69 10.15 -13.38
C SER A 254 3.20 10.81 -14.67
N CYS A 255 3.19 12.15 -14.71
CA CYS A 255 3.82 12.92 -15.78
C CYS A 255 5.32 12.62 -15.85
N ARG A 256 6.03 12.63 -14.71
CA ARG A 256 7.45 12.24 -14.63
C ARG A 256 7.70 10.87 -15.26
N LEU A 257 6.92 9.85 -14.88
CA LEU A 257 7.05 8.49 -15.42
C LEU A 257 6.88 8.48 -16.95
N SER A 258 5.82 9.14 -17.45
CA SER A 258 5.54 9.19 -18.89
C SER A 258 6.62 9.93 -19.69
N PHE A 259 7.16 11.03 -19.17
CA PHE A 259 8.19 11.82 -19.86
C PHE A 259 9.54 11.12 -19.86
N LEU A 260 9.96 10.53 -18.75
CA LEU A 260 11.25 9.84 -18.67
C LEU A 260 11.27 8.57 -19.53
N VAL A 261 10.23 7.74 -19.48
CA VAL A 261 10.18 6.51 -20.27
C VAL A 261 9.92 6.80 -21.75
N GLY A 262 9.05 7.78 -22.03
CA GLY A 262 8.59 8.06 -23.38
C GLY A 262 9.48 9.01 -24.18
N LEU A 263 9.68 10.23 -23.68
CA LEU A 263 10.23 11.35 -24.46
C LEU A 263 11.72 11.59 -24.20
N SER A 264 12.26 11.14 -23.07
CA SER A 264 13.67 11.37 -22.77
C SER A 264 14.56 10.66 -23.80
N MET A 265 15.66 11.31 -24.16
CA MET A 265 16.64 10.72 -25.05
C MET A 265 17.19 9.43 -24.44
N VAL A 266 17.34 8.40 -25.28
CA VAL A 266 17.82 7.08 -24.85
C VAL A 266 19.17 7.21 -24.16
N LYS A 267 19.21 6.74 -22.92
CA LYS A 267 20.44 6.54 -22.13
C LYS A 267 20.76 5.05 -22.01
N SER A 268 20.15 4.21 -22.83
CA SER A 268 20.37 2.76 -22.82
C SER A 268 21.69 2.42 -23.47
N GLU A 269 22.24 1.27 -23.09
CA GLU A 269 23.40 0.71 -23.79
C GLU A 269 23.04 0.42 -25.26
N MET A 270 24.03 0.43 -26.15
CA MET A 270 23.88 0.38 -27.61
C MET A 270 23.27 -0.93 -28.17
N PHE A 271 23.10 -1.99 -27.36
CA PHE A 271 22.74 -3.34 -27.83
C PHE A 271 21.46 -3.89 -27.20
N TYR A 272 20.33 -3.19 -27.41
CA TYR A 272 19.00 -3.70 -27.09
C TYR A 272 18.08 -3.59 -28.31
N GLN A 273 17.35 -4.68 -28.59
CA GLN A 273 16.30 -4.70 -29.58
C GLN A 273 14.96 -4.55 -28.86
N MET A 274 14.30 -3.41 -29.08
CA MET A 274 12.95 -3.17 -28.59
C MET A 274 11.97 -3.73 -29.62
N VAL A 275 11.14 -4.69 -29.20
CA VAL A 275 10.06 -5.25 -30.03
C VAL A 275 8.78 -5.14 -29.23
N GLU A 276 7.67 -4.83 -29.88
CA GLU A 276 6.37 -4.94 -29.23
C GLU A 276 6.17 -6.40 -28.81
N GLY A 277 5.98 -6.62 -27.51
CA GLY A 277 6.09 -7.96 -26.92
C GLY A 277 5.09 -8.97 -27.47
N ASP A 278 5.14 -10.20 -26.95
CA ASP A 278 4.34 -11.31 -27.46
C ASP A 278 2.84 -10.98 -27.58
N LYS A 279 2.20 -11.55 -28.61
CA LYS A 279 0.77 -11.36 -28.91
C LYS A 279 -0.13 -11.61 -27.71
N MET A 280 0.23 -12.56 -26.83
CA MET A 280 -0.52 -12.87 -25.62
C MET A 280 -0.50 -11.72 -24.60
N MET A 281 0.64 -11.06 -24.45
CA MET A 281 0.79 -9.92 -23.54
C MET A 281 0.06 -8.69 -24.10
N LEU A 282 0.17 -8.45 -25.41
CA LEU A 282 -0.61 -7.43 -26.10
C LEU A 282 -2.11 -7.67 -25.95
N ALA A 283 -2.59 -8.91 -26.14
CA ALA A 283 -4.00 -9.27 -25.97
C ALA A 283 -4.52 -8.95 -24.56
N GLY A 284 -3.73 -9.25 -23.50
CA GLY A 284 -4.09 -8.89 -22.12
C GLY A 284 -4.21 -7.38 -21.90
N MET A 285 -3.32 -6.58 -22.49
CA MET A 285 -3.39 -5.12 -22.42
C MET A 285 -4.59 -4.55 -23.19
N PHE A 286 -4.85 -5.06 -24.40
CA PHE A 286 -6.01 -4.65 -25.20
C PHE A 286 -7.35 -5.00 -24.53
N MET A 287 -7.42 -6.12 -23.81
CA MET A 287 -8.61 -6.48 -23.04
C MET A 287 -8.89 -5.51 -21.89
N LEU A 288 -7.86 -4.98 -21.22
CA LEU A 288 -8.04 -4.00 -20.13
C LEU A 288 -8.27 -2.56 -20.63
N LEU A 289 -7.81 -2.23 -21.84
CA LEU A 289 -7.93 -0.90 -22.42
C LEU A 289 -9.36 -0.30 -22.35
N PRO A 290 -10.42 -0.98 -22.84
CA PRO A 290 -11.77 -0.42 -22.79
C PRO A 290 -12.26 -0.18 -21.36
N PHE A 291 -11.87 -1.01 -20.39
CA PHE A 291 -12.23 -0.82 -18.98
C PHE A 291 -11.55 0.40 -18.35
N SER A 292 -10.32 0.73 -18.76
CA SER A 292 -9.66 1.96 -18.28
C SER A 292 -10.28 3.25 -18.82
N ILE A 293 -10.95 3.18 -19.98
CA ILE A 293 -11.60 4.33 -20.61
C ILE A 293 -13.05 4.43 -20.10
N ALA A 294 -13.87 3.41 -20.38
CA ALA A 294 -15.31 3.43 -20.15
C ALA A 294 -15.75 2.71 -18.86
N GLY A 295 -14.88 1.92 -18.22
CA GLY A 295 -15.25 1.12 -17.05
C GLY A 295 -15.73 1.95 -15.87
N GLY A 296 -15.14 3.14 -15.63
CA GLY A 296 -15.60 4.04 -14.57
C GLY A 296 -17.02 4.56 -14.81
N MET A 297 -17.34 4.94 -16.05
CA MET A 297 -18.67 5.37 -16.46
C MET A 297 -19.71 4.26 -16.25
N TYR A 298 -19.41 3.06 -16.74
CA TYR A 298 -20.28 1.89 -16.56
C TYR A 298 -20.49 1.55 -15.07
N LEU A 299 -19.42 1.59 -14.27
CA LEU A 299 -19.50 1.34 -12.83
C LEU A 299 -20.32 2.41 -12.09
N THR A 300 -20.19 3.70 -12.43
CA THR A 300 -21.01 4.75 -11.81
C THR A 300 -22.49 4.54 -12.08
N TRP A 301 -22.87 4.24 -13.32
CA TRP A 301 -24.27 4.04 -13.69
C TRP A 301 -24.91 2.80 -13.06
N SER A 302 -24.11 1.76 -12.82
CA SER A 302 -24.60 0.51 -12.23
C SER A 302 -24.63 0.53 -10.70
N LEU A 303 -23.62 1.12 -10.05
CA LEU A 303 -23.47 1.07 -8.59
C LEU A 303 -24.15 2.25 -7.88
N ILE A 304 -24.14 3.44 -8.48
CA ILE A 304 -24.70 4.64 -7.84
C ILE A 304 -26.17 4.76 -8.26
N ALA A 305 -27.05 4.16 -7.46
CA ALA A 305 -28.50 4.21 -7.70
C ALA A 305 -29.15 5.55 -7.31
N SER A 306 -28.49 6.35 -6.45
CA SER A 306 -28.98 7.67 -6.04
C SER A 306 -27.99 8.76 -6.42
N ALA A 307 -28.46 9.80 -7.09
CA ALA A 307 -27.66 10.99 -7.36
C ALA A 307 -27.42 11.73 -6.04
N SER A 308 -26.28 11.50 -5.40
CA SER A 308 -25.81 12.37 -4.32
C SER A 308 -25.53 13.74 -4.95
N VAL A 309 -26.38 14.73 -4.69
CA VAL A 309 -26.18 16.08 -5.22
C VAL A 309 -24.98 16.71 -4.51
N VAL A 310 -23.91 16.93 -5.26
CA VAL A 310 -22.72 17.63 -4.78
C VAL A 310 -22.98 19.14 -4.87
N PHE A 311 -23.14 19.80 -3.73
CA PHE A 311 -23.38 21.25 -3.64
C PHE A 311 -22.10 22.01 -3.28
N LEU A 312 -21.18 22.15 -4.24
CA LEU A 312 -19.94 22.90 -4.05
C LEU A 312 -20.01 24.29 -4.70
N PRO A 313 -19.42 25.31 -4.07
CA PRO A 313 -19.20 26.58 -4.74
C PRO A 313 -18.21 26.42 -5.90
N PHE A 314 -18.37 27.26 -6.93
CA PHE A 314 -17.62 27.15 -8.18
C PHE A 314 -16.10 27.11 -8.01
N TRP A 315 -15.56 27.88 -7.05
CA TRP A 315 -14.12 27.92 -6.78
C TRP A 315 -13.57 26.59 -6.23
N LEU A 316 -14.31 25.91 -5.35
CA LEU A 316 -13.89 24.60 -4.82
C LEU A 316 -13.98 23.53 -5.91
N LYS A 317 -15.04 23.54 -6.72
CA LYS A 317 -15.18 22.61 -7.83
C LYS A 317 -14.02 22.72 -8.84
N LEU A 318 -13.66 23.96 -9.22
CA LEU A 318 -12.56 24.17 -10.15
C LEU A 318 -11.18 23.81 -9.57
N SER A 319 -11.02 23.87 -8.25
CA SER A 319 -9.71 23.68 -7.61
C SER A 319 -9.02 22.38 -7.99
N ILE A 320 -9.76 21.27 -8.11
CA ILE A 320 -9.20 19.95 -8.47
C ILE A 320 -8.70 19.93 -9.92
N SER A 321 -9.50 20.45 -10.86
CA SER A 321 -9.08 20.54 -12.26
C SER A 321 -7.85 21.47 -12.43
N LEU A 322 -7.81 22.58 -11.69
CA LEU A 322 -6.71 23.53 -11.71
C LEU A 322 -5.43 22.92 -11.11
N THR A 323 -5.52 22.10 -10.06
CA THR A 323 -4.33 21.44 -9.49
C THR A 323 -3.73 20.42 -10.45
N ILE A 324 -4.57 19.69 -11.21
CA ILE A 324 -4.12 18.77 -12.26
C ILE A 324 -3.39 19.53 -13.37
N LEU A 325 -3.99 20.61 -13.90
CA LEU A 325 -3.37 21.42 -14.94
C LEU A 325 -2.06 22.08 -14.47
N PHE A 326 -2.06 22.61 -13.25
CA PHE A 326 -0.88 23.22 -12.65
C PHE A 326 0.25 22.20 -12.48
N ALA A 327 -0.04 20.98 -12.03
CA ALA A 327 0.95 19.90 -11.93
C ALA A 327 1.58 19.53 -13.27
N ILE A 328 0.77 19.37 -14.33
CA ILE A 328 1.26 19.07 -15.68
C ILE A 328 2.20 20.19 -16.15
N PHE A 329 1.79 21.45 -15.95
CA PHE A 329 2.62 22.60 -16.30
C PHE A 329 3.95 22.63 -15.55
N VAL A 330 3.94 22.44 -14.23
CA VAL A 330 5.17 22.41 -13.42
C VAL A 330 6.10 21.28 -13.87
N MET A 331 5.59 20.07 -14.10
CA MET A 331 6.42 18.96 -14.57
C MET A 331 7.04 19.20 -15.94
N SER A 332 6.28 19.80 -16.86
CA SER A 332 6.80 20.07 -18.21
C SER A 332 8.04 20.97 -18.17
N LYS A 333 8.04 22.01 -17.31
CA LYS A 333 9.20 22.88 -17.10
C LYS A 333 10.33 22.20 -16.34
N MET A 334 10.00 21.42 -15.31
CA MET A 334 11.02 20.75 -14.51
C MET A 334 11.80 19.70 -15.30
N PHE A 335 11.18 19.08 -16.31
CA PHE A 335 11.80 18.04 -17.13
C PHE A 335 13.16 18.45 -17.71
N GLU A 336 13.28 19.70 -18.18
CA GLU A 336 14.53 20.23 -18.75
C GLU A 336 15.64 20.39 -17.70
N SER A 337 15.27 20.58 -16.44
CA SER A 337 16.20 20.90 -15.33
C SER A 337 16.65 19.69 -14.49
N PHE A 338 16.21 18.47 -14.82
CA PHE A 338 16.57 17.25 -14.08
C PHE A 338 18.01 16.77 -14.38
N SER A 339 18.99 17.67 -14.28
CA SER A 339 20.41 17.34 -14.30
C SER A 339 21.00 17.47 -12.89
N SER A 340 21.27 16.31 -12.28
CA SER A 340 22.22 16.11 -11.17
C SER A 340 22.10 17.07 -9.97
N GLY A 341 21.05 16.92 -9.16
CA GLY A 341 21.00 17.52 -7.82
C GLY A 341 21.68 16.64 -6.77
N GLN A 342 22.51 17.26 -5.92
CA GLN A 342 23.12 16.61 -4.75
C GLN A 342 22.06 16.00 -3.80
N PRO A 343 22.40 14.94 -3.05
CA PRO A 343 21.50 14.38 -2.05
C PRO A 343 21.34 15.38 -0.89
N THR A 344 20.19 16.07 -0.82
CA THR A 344 19.82 16.86 0.34
C THR A 344 19.18 15.98 1.42
N PRO A 345 19.26 16.34 2.71
CA PRO A 345 18.63 15.58 3.79
C PRO A 345 17.12 15.46 3.60
N LEU A 346 16.47 16.49 3.05
CA LEU A 346 15.05 16.46 2.70
C LEU A 346 14.76 15.39 1.63
N LYS A 347 15.59 15.34 0.58
CA LYS A 347 15.45 14.33 -0.49
C LYS A 347 15.57 12.92 0.07
N LEU A 348 16.53 12.70 0.98
CA LEU A 348 16.74 11.40 1.62
C LEU A 348 15.60 11.01 2.56
N PHE A 349 15.04 11.97 3.32
CA PHE A 349 13.84 11.77 4.13
C PHE A 349 12.63 11.38 3.27
N THR A 350 12.38 12.10 2.18
CA THR A 350 11.25 11.83 1.29
C THR A 350 11.43 10.53 0.50
N SER A 351 12.64 10.19 0.06
CA SER A 351 12.89 8.94 -0.69
C SER A 351 12.75 7.71 0.19
N THR A 352 13.11 7.81 1.48
CA THR A 352 13.05 6.67 2.43
C THR A 352 11.71 6.54 3.14
N MET A 353 10.63 7.11 2.58
CA MET A 353 9.28 7.10 3.20
C MET A 353 9.31 7.59 4.65
N TRP A 354 9.89 8.77 4.88
CA TRP A 354 10.05 9.38 6.20
C TRP A 354 10.82 8.50 7.19
N TYR A 355 11.82 7.76 6.70
CA TYR A 355 12.60 6.77 7.46
C TYR A 355 11.80 5.63 8.10
N MET A 356 10.51 5.48 7.77
CA MET A 356 9.63 4.47 8.35
C MET A 356 10.17 3.03 8.21
N PRO A 357 10.76 2.61 7.06
CA PRO A 357 11.36 1.29 6.97
C PRO A 357 12.51 1.12 7.98
N LEU A 358 13.36 2.14 8.19
CA LEU A 358 14.50 2.02 9.10
C LEU A 358 14.05 1.93 10.57
N THR A 359 13.08 2.75 10.97
CA THR A 359 12.61 2.81 12.36
C THR A 359 11.75 1.61 12.74
N PHE A 360 10.83 1.18 11.87
CA PHE A 360 9.88 0.12 12.21
C PHE A 360 10.36 -1.27 11.88
N SER A 361 11.27 -1.46 10.91
CA SER A 361 11.76 -2.79 10.58
C SER A 361 13.10 -3.12 11.22
N ILE A 362 14.13 -2.28 11.04
CA ILE A 362 15.50 -2.60 11.44
C ILE A 362 15.73 -2.37 12.93
N SER A 363 15.49 -1.14 13.44
CA SER A 363 15.71 -0.89 14.86
C SER A 363 14.82 -1.75 15.76
N LEU A 364 13.56 -1.97 15.35
CA LEU A 364 12.65 -2.83 16.10
C LEU A 364 13.14 -4.28 16.14
N SER A 365 13.64 -4.84 15.02
CA SER A 365 14.15 -6.22 15.01
C SER A 365 15.38 -6.39 15.89
N ASP A 366 16.29 -5.42 15.88
CA ASP A 366 17.53 -5.49 16.66
C ASP A 366 17.24 -5.42 18.17
N HIS A 367 16.33 -4.53 18.57
CA HIS A 367 15.91 -4.45 19.98
C HIS A 367 15.18 -5.72 20.43
N LEU A 368 14.24 -6.25 19.63
CA LEU A 368 13.49 -7.46 19.97
C LEU A 368 14.38 -8.71 20.04
N THR A 369 15.35 -8.85 19.14
CA THR A 369 16.28 -9.98 19.16
C THR A 369 17.28 -9.91 20.31
N ASN A 370 17.72 -8.71 20.70
CA ASN A 370 18.55 -8.55 21.90
C ASN A 370 17.75 -8.85 23.18
N TYR A 371 16.49 -8.44 23.24
CA TYR A 371 15.58 -8.80 24.33
C TYR A 371 15.37 -10.32 24.40
N SER A 372 15.06 -10.99 23.28
CA SER A 372 14.85 -12.45 23.28
C SER A 372 16.11 -13.22 23.70
N LYS A 373 17.30 -12.80 23.26
CA LYS A 373 18.58 -13.38 23.71
C LYS A 373 18.81 -13.18 25.21
N GLY A 374 18.49 -11.99 25.73
CA GLY A 374 18.57 -11.70 27.16
C GLY A 374 17.62 -12.55 27.99
N PHE A 375 16.38 -12.75 27.51
CA PHE A 375 15.38 -13.62 28.13
C PHE A 375 15.80 -15.09 28.11
N PHE A 376 16.27 -15.59 26.97
CA PHE A 376 16.76 -16.96 26.85
C PHE A 376 17.92 -17.23 27.83
N LYS A 377 18.90 -16.32 27.91
CA LYS A 377 20.04 -16.48 28.82
C LYS A 377 19.63 -16.40 30.29
N SER A 378 18.79 -15.44 30.65
CA SER A 378 18.37 -15.28 32.05
C SER A 378 17.39 -16.39 32.47
N VAL A 379 16.28 -16.55 31.78
CA VAL A 379 15.23 -17.46 32.21
C VAL A 379 15.59 -18.92 31.95
N GLU A 380 15.92 -19.29 30.71
CA GLU A 380 16.07 -20.70 30.35
C GLU A 380 17.41 -21.28 30.82
N ILE A 381 18.52 -20.59 30.53
CA ILE A 381 19.84 -21.10 30.91
C ILE A 381 20.09 -20.94 32.42
N THR A 382 19.78 -19.79 33.03
CA THR A 382 20.17 -19.58 34.45
C THR A 382 19.08 -19.94 35.46
N TRP A 383 17.89 -19.31 35.39
CA TRP A 383 16.87 -19.48 36.43
C TRP A 383 16.18 -20.85 36.37
N ALA A 384 15.77 -21.30 35.18
CA ALA A 384 15.09 -22.58 35.01
C ALA A 384 16.02 -23.75 35.35
N GLU A 385 17.27 -23.75 34.87
CA GLU A 385 18.24 -24.79 35.21
C GLU A 385 18.59 -24.80 36.70
N SER A 386 18.83 -23.62 37.30
CA SER A 386 19.17 -23.54 38.73
C SER A 386 18.02 -23.93 39.66
N ILE A 387 16.77 -23.63 39.31
CA ILE A 387 15.61 -23.99 40.13
C ILE A 387 15.23 -25.45 39.89
N LEU A 388 14.95 -25.84 38.64
CA LEU A 388 14.42 -27.16 38.34
C LEU A 388 15.48 -28.25 38.49
N PHE A 389 16.65 -28.08 37.89
CA PHE A 389 17.64 -29.16 37.82
C PHE A 389 18.35 -29.37 39.17
N LYS A 390 18.69 -28.28 39.88
CA LYS A 390 19.30 -28.38 41.22
C LYS A 390 18.35 -28.94 42.27
N GLN A 391 17.06 -28.56 42.25
CA GLN A 391 16.07 -29.13 43.16
C GLN A 391 15.73 -30.58 42.80
N ALA A 392 15.59 -30.91 41.51
CA ALA A 392 15.38 -32.29 41.06
C ALA A 392 16.54 -33.21 41.45
N LEU A 393 17.80 -32.80 41.23
CA LEU A 393 18.98 -33.54 41.71
C LEU A 393 18.94 -33.72 43.23
N SER A 394 18.61 -32.68 44.00
CA SER A 394 18.51 -32.81 45.46
C SER A 394 17.42 -33.80 45.92
N LEU A 395 16.34 -33.95 45.16
CA LEU A 395 15.30 -34.96 45.40
C LEU A 395 15.78 -36.38 45.04
N PHE A 396 16.54 -36.55 43.96
CA PHE A 396 17.15 -37.84 43.62
C PHE A 396 18.20 -38.29 44.65
N TYR A 397 18.95 -37.36 45.25
CA TYR A 397 19.89 -37.68 46.34
C TYR A 397 19.22 -38.12 47.65
N LEU A 398 17.90 -37.94 47.81
CA LEU A 398 17.16 -38.37 49.00
C LEU A 398 16.66 -39.83 48.93
N SER A 399 16.61 -40.43 47.73
CA SER A 399 16.40 -41.88 47.58
C SER A 399 17.75 -42.59 47.55
N GLY A 400 18.09 -43.24 48.66
CA GLY A 400 19.43 -43.80 48.95
C GLY A 400 20.09 -44.78 47.96
N PRO A 401 19.46 -45.38 46.91
CA PRO A 401 20.19 -46.28 46.00
C PRO A 401 20.59 -45.68 44.63
N SER A 402 20.23 -44.45 44.25
CA SER A 402 20.55 -43.89 42.92
C SER A 402 21.95 -43.28 42.79
N MET A 403 22.69 -43.08 43.88
CA MET A 403 24.02 -42.44 43.87
C MET A 403 25.08 -43.15 43.00
N TYR A 404 24.87 -44.42 42.66
CA TYR A 404 25.84 -45.20 41.88
C TYR A 404 25.66 -45.06 40.36
N LEU A 405 24.46 -44.75 39.86
CA LEU A 405 24.21 -44.63 38.43
C LEU A 405 24.56 -43.24 37.87
N ASP A 406 24.50 -42.18 38.69
CA ASP A 406 24.73 -40.80 38.25
C ASP A 406 26.22 -40.44 38.01
N ARG A 407 27.18 -41.21 38.51
CA ARG A 407 28.59 -40.96 38.15
C ARG A 407 28.90 -41.26 36.68
N VAL A 408 28.10 -42.09 36.02
CA VAL A 408 28.32 -42.45 34.61
C VAL A 408 27.69 -41.41 33.66
N SER A 409 26.55 -40.80 34.03
CA SER A 409 25.88 -39.77 33.22
C SER A 409 26.57 -38.40 33.31
N HIS A 410 27.11 -38.03 34.48
CA HIS A 410 27.79 -36.73 34.65
C HIS A 410 29.10 -36.57 33.87
N LEU A 411 29.76 -37.67 33.47
CA LEU A 411 30.96 -37.60 32.62
C LEU A 411 30.64 -37.27 31.16
N TYR A 412 29.43 -37.57 30.67
CA TYR A 412 29.07 -37.32 29.27
C TYR A 412 28.53 -35.89 29.01
N ILE A 413 28.01 -35.22 30.03
CA ILE A 413 27.44 -33.86 29.88
C ILE A 413 28.54 -32.76 29.84
N ILE A 414 29.77 -33.08 30.23
CA ILE A 414 30.88 -32.09 30.23
C ILE A 414 31.66 -32.10 28.89
N GLN A 415 31.33 -32.99 27.94
CA GLN A 415 32.03 -33.12 26.66
C GLN A 415 31.23 -32.74 25.40
N VAL A 416 30.08 -32.07 25.53
CA VAL A 416 29.37 -31.42 24.41
C VAL A 416 29.05 -29.99 24.79
#